data_AF-A0A2L2NRN4-F1
#
_entry.id   AF-A0A2L2NRN4-F1
#
_cell.length_a   1.000
_cell.length_b   1.000
_cell.length_c   1.000
_cell.angle_alpha   90.00
_cell.angle_beta   90.00
_cell.angle_gamma   90.00
#
_symmetry.space_group_name_H-M   'P 1'
#
loop_
_entity.id
_entity.type
_entity.pdbx_description
1 polymer ?
#
loop_
_entity_poly.entity_id
_entity_poly.type
_entity_poly.pdbx_seq_one_letter_code
_entity_poly.pdbx_strand_id
1 'polypeptide(L)'
;MNVTDTKPVDIITRIGNFNHTQAIGLNCLIFLAVREQTTVTYQYEELGFEDIPQQIVTLCDRLDDDALLDLAGQITFCLVTEKTAAALEEENAQLLAAQAIDDQKQPTLLSDY
;
A
#
# COMPACT_ATOMS: atom_id res chain seq x y z
N MET A 1 -1.66 24.53 -25.54
CA MET A 1 -2.59 24.03 -24.52
C MET A 1 -1.71 23.41 -23.45
N ASN A 2 -1.62 24.00 -22.25
CA ASN A 2 -0.74 23.48 -21.20
C ASN A 2 -1.34 22.15 -20.71
N VAL A 3 -0.75 21.04 -21.16
CA VAL A 3 -0.93 19.75 -20.52
C VAL A 3 -0.35 19.93 -19.13
N THR A 4 -1.20 19.91 -18.10
CA THR A 4 -0.73 19.85 -16.71
C THR A 4 0.12 18.58 -16.57
N ASP A 5 1.44 18.76 -16.40
CA ASP A 5 2.39 17.68 -16.08
C ASP A 5 1.87 16.93 -14.86
N THR A 6 1.21 15.80 -15.09
CA THR A 6 0.71 14.95 -14.02
C THR A 6 1.94 14.33 -13.36
N LYS A 7 2.05 14.41 -12.03
CA LYS A 7 3.16 13.83 -11.29
C LYS A 7 2.69 12.59 -10.52
N PRO A 8 3.58 11.63 -10.22
CA PRO A 8 3.26 10.47 -9.39
C PRO A 8 2.53 10.84 -8.09
N VAL A 9 2.97 11.90 -7.41
CA VAL A 9 2.37 12.39 -6.16
C VAL A 9 0.89 12.79 -6.30
N ASP A 10 0.48 13.27 -7.47
CA ASP A 10 -0.91 13.64 -7.74
C ASP A 10 -1.81 12.41 -7.77
N ILE A 11 -1.27 11.27 -8.23
CA ILE A 11 -1.96 9.99 -8.27
C ILE A 11 -1.96 9.34 -6.89
N ILE A 12 -0.81 9.34 -6.17
CA ILE A 12 -0.72 8.86 -4.78
C ILE A 12 -1.77 9.52 -3.89
N THR A 13 -1.94 10.84 -3.99
CA THR A 13 -2.95 11.57 -3.20
C THR A 13 -4.37 11.09 -3.49
N ARG A 14 -4.67 10.71 -4.75
CA ARG A 14 -6.01 10.26 -5.15
C ARG A 14 -6.30 8.82 -4.76
N ILE A 15 -5.28 7.97 -4.66
CA ILE A 15 -5.43 6.57 -4.27
C ILE A 15 -5.32 6.35 -2.76
N GLY A 16 -5.20 7.41 -1.94
CA GLY A 16 -5.06 7.29 -0.48
C GLY A 16 -6.21 6.56 0.24
N ASN A 17 -7.36 6.38 -0.42
CA ASN A 17 -8.50 5.61 0.09
C ASN A 17 -8.63 4.21 -0.54
N PHE A 18 -7.67 3.80 -1.37
CA PHE A 18 -7.67 2.45 -1.92
C PHE A 18 -7.52 1.44 -0.78
N ASN A 19 -8.24 0.32 -0.90
CA ASN A 19 -7.93 -0.83 -0.08
C ASN A 19 -6.65 -1.51 -0.58
N HIS A 20 -6.13 -2.43 0.23
CA HIS A 20 -4.88 -3.12 -0.06
C HIS A 20 -4.89 -3.86 -1.41
N THR A 21 -6.01 -4.49 -1.77
CA THR A 21 -6.15 -5.22 -3.04
C THR A 21 -6.11 -4.28 -4.24
N GLN A 22 -6.82 -3.14 -4.17
CA GLN A 22 -6.81 -2.13 -5.22
C GLN A 22 -5.41 -1.53 -5.42
N ALA A 23 -4.69 -1.25 -4.32
CA ALA A 23 -3.33 -0.73 -4.38
C ALA A 23 -2.35 -1.73 -5.00
N ILE A 24 -2.43 -3.02 -4.62
CA ILE A 24 -1.65 -4.09 -5.27
C ILE A 24 -2.02 -4.19 -6.75
N GLY A 25 -3.30 -4.21 -7.08
CA GLY A 25 -3.80 -4.35 -8.45
C GLY A 25 -3.28 -3.24 -9.36
N LEU A 26 -3.38 -1.98 -8.91
CA LEU A 26 -2.84 -0.85 -9.65
C LEU A 26 -1.33 -0.99 -9.89
N ASN A 27 -0.60 -1.43 -8.88
CA ASN A 27 0.85 -1.64 -8.96
C ASN A 27 1.20 -2.74 -9.98
N CYS A 28 0.46 -3.85 -9.99
CA CYS A 28 0.60 -4.91 -10.99
C CYS A 28 0.34 -4.40 -12.42
N LEU A 29 -0.73 -3.62 -12.62
CA LEU A 29 -1.05 -3.04 -13.92
C LEU A 29 0.07 -2.12 -14.43
N ILE A 30 0.65 -1.30 -13.55
CA ILE A 30 1.78 -0.42 -13.90
C ILE A 30 3.00 -1.24 -14.34
N PHE A 31 3.40 -2.25 -13.57
CA PHE A 31 4.56 -3.07 -13.92
C PHE A 31 4.36 -3.85 -15.23
N LEU A 32 3.15 -4.36 -15.47
CA LEU A 32 2.83 -5.04 -16.72
C LEU A 32 2.87 -4.08 -17.90
N ALA A 33 2.28 -2.89 -17.76
CA ALA A 33 2.30 -1.86 -18.79
C ALA A 33 3.73 -1.51 -19.23
N VAL A 34 4.60 -1.20 -18.26
CA VAL A 34 6.01 -0.87 -18.52
C VAL A 34 6.77 -2.06 -19.11
N ARG A 35 6.62 -3.26 -18.55
CA ARG A 35 7.32 -4.47 -19.03
C ARG A 35 6.93 -4.82 -20.47
N GLU A 36 5.66 -4.70 -20.81
CA GLU A 36 5.12 -5.11 -22.11
C GLU A 36 5.08 -3.97 -23.13
N GLN A 37 5.52 -2.76 -22.74
CA GLN A 37 5.48 -1.55 -23.58
C GLN A 37 4.05 -1.26 -24.06
N THR A 38 3.09 -1.34 -23.14
CA THR A 38 1.67 -1.06 -23.35
C THR A 38 1.20 0.02 -22.38
N THR A 39 -0.08 0.39 -22.43
CA THR A 39 -0.66 1.35 -21.48
C THR A 39 -1.24 0.63 -20.26
N VAL A 40 -1.36 1.33 -19.14
CA VAL A 40 -2.05 0.83 -17.94
C VAL A 40 -3.52 0.60 -18.25
N THR A 41 -4.15 1.44 -19.09
CA THR A 41 -5.53 1.21 -19.57
C THR A 41 -5.65 -0.09 -20.34
N TYR A 42 -4.70 -0.43 -21.22
CA TYR A 42 -4.73 -1.68 -21.97
C TYR A 42 -4.71 -2.90 -21.03
N GLN A 43 -3.79 -2.90 -20.06
CA GLN A 43 -3.69 -3.99 -19.08
C GLN A 43 -4.94 -4.08 -18.18
N TYR A 44 -5.51 -2.94 -17.81
CA TYR A 44 -6.75 -2.86 -17.03
C TYR A 44 -7.93 -3.54 -17.75
N GLU A 45 -8.09 -3.23 -19.04
CA GLU A 45 -9.16 -3.79 -19.88
C GLU A 45 -8.94 -5.28 -20.18
N GLU A 46 -7.69 -5.70 -20.40
CA GLU A 46 -7.34 -7.10 -20.67
C GLU A 46 -7.60 -7.99 -19.45
N LEU A 47 -7.17 -7.54 -18.26
CA LEU A 47 -7.23 -8.34 -17.04
C LEU A 47 -8.52 -8.16 -16.22
N GLY A 48 -9.34 -7.14 -16.53
CA GLY A 48 -10.65 -6.93 -15.90
C GLY A 48 -10.59 -6.40 -14.46
N PHE A 49 -9.71 -5.44 -14.17
CA PHE A 49 -9.55 -4.84 -12.83
C PHE A 49 -10.67 -3.82 -12.48
N GLU A 50 -11.93 -4.21 -12.60
CA GLU A 50 -13.10 -3.32 -12.48
C GLU A 50 -13.23 -2.58 -11.14
N ASP A 51 -12.58 -3.10 -10.08
CA ASP A 51 -12.57 -2.49 -8.74
C ASP A 51 -11.65 -1.26 -8.64
N ILE A 52 -10.79 -1.03 -9.63
CA ILE A 52 -9.94 0.17 -9.71
C ILE A 52 -10.67 1.25 -10.52
N PRO A 53 -10.86 2.47 -10.00
CA PRO A 53 -11.48 3.56 -10.75
C PRO A 53 -10.72 3.88 -12.04
N GLN A 54 -11.40 3.78 -13.18
CA GLN A 54 -10.82 4.01 -14.51
C GLN A 54 -10.09 5.37 -14.63
N GLN A 55 -10.58 6.40 -13.93
CA GLN A 55 -9.92 7.71 -13.90
C GLN A 55 -8.46 7.64 -13.40
N ILE A 56 -8.18 6.77 -12.42
CA ILE A 56 -6.82 6.59 -11.88
C ILE A 56 -5.93 5.95 -12.94
N VAL A 57 -6.44 4.92 -13.63
CA VAL A 57 -5.73 4.24 -14.71
C VAL A 57 -5.41 5.20 -15.85
N THR A 58 -6.38 6.02 -16.27
CA THR A 58 -6.17 7.05 -17.31
C THR A 58 -5.18 8.14 -16.88
N LEU A 59 -5.04 8.41 -15.58
CA LEU A 59 -4.02 9.33 -15.08
C LEU A 59 -2.63 8.72 -15.14
N CYS A 60 -2.49 7.42 -14.86
CA CYS A 60 -1.22 6.71 -15.00
C CYS A 60 -0.69 6.79 -16.43
N ASP A 61 -1.55 6.65 -17.45
CA ASP A 61 -1.16 6.73 -18.86
C ASP A 61 -0.65 8.12 -19.31
N ARG A 62 -0.71 9.13 -18.44
CA ARG A 62 -0.10 10.45 -18.68
C ARG A 62 1.34 10.56 -18.19
N LEU A 63 1.81 9.56 -17.46
CA LEU A 63 3.18 9.45 -16.99
C LEU A 63 4.03 8.73 -18.05
N ASP A 64 5.30 9.08 -18.12
CA ASP A 64 6.29 8.27 -18.83
C ASP A 64 6.69 7.05 -17.99
N ASP A 65 7.44 6.12 -18.59
CA ASP A 65 7.83 4.86 -17.94
C ASP A 65 8.61 5.09 -16.64
N ASP A 66 9.49 6.10 -16.59
CA ASP A 66 10.26 6.42 -15.40
C ASP A 66 9.36 6.93 -14.26
N ALA A 67 8.41 7.81 -14.57
CA ALA A 67 7.43 8.30 -13.60
C ALA A 67 6.41 7.21 -13.18
N LEU A 68 6.05 6.28 -14.07
CA LEU A 68 5.27 5.10 -13.74
C LEU A 68 6.00 4.20 -12.75
N LEU A 69 7.30 3.96 -12.95
CA LEU A 69 8.12 3.16 -12.04
C LEU A 69 8.32 3.86 -10.69
N ASP A 70 8.47 5.18 -10.67
CA ASP A 70 8.49 5.96 -9.42
C ASP A 70 7.16 5.84 -8.66
N LEU A 71 6.02 5.96 -9.35
CA LEU A 71 4.69 5.74 -8.78
C LEU A 71 4.58 4.32 -8.19
N ALA A 72 4.96 3.30 -8.94
CA ALA A 72 4.95 1.90 -8.49
C ALA A 72 5.83 1.69 -7.25
N GLY A 73 7.01 2.31 -7.22
CA GLY A 73 7.91 2.30 -6.07
C GLY A 73 7.26 2.92 -4.83
N GLN A 74 6.60 4.07 -4.97
CA GLN A 74 5.90 4.73 -3.87
C GLN A 74 4.72 3.90 -3.34
N ILE A 75 3.91 3.31 -4.22
CA ILE A 75 2.81 2.39 -3.82
C ILE A 75 3.40 1.19 -3.05
N THR A 76 4.46 0.58 -3.58
CA THR A 76 5.13 -0.56 -2.95
C THR A 76 5.66 -0.20 -1.57
N PHE A 77 6.29 0.98 -1.44
CA PHE A 77 6.81 1.48 -0.16
C PHE A 77 5.69 1.61 0.88
N CYS A 78 4.57 2.24 0.52
CA CYS A 78 3.41 2.36 1.41
C CYS A 78 2.90 0.98 1.89
N LEU A 79 2.71 0.04 0.96
CA LEU A 79 2.23 -1.32 1.28
C LEU A 79 3.19 -2.07 2.23
N VAL A 80 4.50 -1.93 2.01
CA VAL A 80 5.52 -2.55 2.87
C VAL A 80 5.52 -1.91 4.24
N THR A 81 5.48 -0.57 4.33
CA THR A 81 5.44 0.15 5.60
C THR A 81 4.21 -0.22 6.43
N GLU A 82 3.03 -0.29 5.82
CA GLU A 82 1.80 -0.73 6.50
C GLU A 82 1.95 -2.14 7.08
N LYS A 83 2.48 -3.08 6.28
CA LYS A 83 2.68 -4.46 6.72
C LYS A 83 3.69 -4.56 7.87
N THR A 84 4.78 -3.80 7.80
CA THR A 84 5.79 -3.77 8.86
C THR A 84 5.23 -3.17 10.15
N ALA A 85 4.44 -2.09 10.05
CA ALA A 85 3.79 -1.49 11.21
C ALA A 85 2.82 -2.46 11.89
N ALA A 86 1.96 -3.14 11.11
CA ALA A 86 1.03 -4.13 11.64
C ALA A 86 1.74 -5.30 12.36
N ALA A 87 2.86 -5.78 11.82
CA ALA A 87 3.66 -6.84 12.44
C ALA A 87 4.27 -6.39 13.79
N LEU A 88 4.76 -5.14 13.87
CA LEU A 88 5.29 -4.57 15.11
C LEU A 88 4.20 -4.39 16.17
N GLU A 89 3.00 -3.97 15.77
CA GLU A 89 1.85 -3.85 16.68
C GLU A 89 1.43 -5.21 17.24
N GLU A 90 1.41 -6.25 16.39
CA GLU A 90 1.11 -7.62 16.80
C GLU A 90 2.16 -8.14 17.81
N GLU A 91 3.45 -7.96 17.51
CA GLU A 91 4.55 -8.36 18.40
C GLU A 91 4.43 -7.64 19.77
N ASN A 92 4.18 -6.33 19.76
CA ASN A 92 3.99 -5.55 20.98
C ASN A 92 2.77 -6.04 21.79
N ALA A 93 1.66 -6.37 21.14
CA ALA A 93 0.47 -6.90 21.79
C ALA A 93 0.75 -8.27 22.45
N GLN A 94 1.51 -9.14 21.79
CA GLN A 94 1.92 -10.43 22.34
C GLN A 94 2.83 -10.28 23.56
N LEU A 95 3.79 -9.36 23.51
CA LEU A 95 4.69 -9.06 24.65
C LEU A 95 3.91 -8.53 25.87
N LEU A 96 2.98 -7.60 25.65
CA LEU A 96 2.12 -7.08 26.72
C LEU A 96 1.23 -8.16 27.33
N ALA A 97 0.66 -9.04 26.50
CA ALA A 97 -0.14 -10.17 26.97
C ALA A 97 0.71 -11.16 27.80
N ALA A 98 1.94 -11.45 27.38
CA ALA A 98 2.86 -12.31 28.11
C ALA A 98 3.24 -11.70 29.48
N GLN A 99 3.53 -10.39 29.53
CA GLN A 99 3.84 -9.69 30.78
C GLN A 99 2.65 -9.73 31.75
N ALA A 100 1.43 -9.46 31.27
CA ALA A 100 0.23 -9.50 32.10
C ALA A 100 -0.02 -10.89 32.73
N ILE A 101 0.31 -11.96 32.02
CA ILE A 101 0.22 -13.34 32.54
C ILE A 101 1.29 -13.60 33.60
N ASP A 102 2.50 -13.07 33.44
CA ASP A 102 3.60 -13.24 34.41
C ASP A 102 3.33 -12.45 35.70
N ASP A 103 2.85 -11.20 35.57
CA ASP A 103 2.47 -10.35 36.70
C ASP A 103 1.36 -10.98 37.57
N GLN A 104 0.44 -11.75 36.96
CA GLN A 104 -0.59 -12.51 37.68
C GLN A 104 -0.07 -13.73 38.44
N LYS A 105 1.12 -14.24 38.08
CA LYS A 105 1.74 -15.42 38.73
C LYS A 105 2.63 -15.04 39.91
N GLN A 106 3.03 -13.78 40.04
CA GLN A 106 3.71 -13.31 41.25
C GLN A 106 2.71 -13.28 42.42
N PRO A 107 2.96 -14.00 43.53
CA PRO A 107 2.14 -13.85 44.70
C PRO A 107 2.32 -12.42 45.20
N THR A 108 1.20 -11.69 45.37
CA THR A 108 1.17 -10.46 46.16
C THR A 108 1.67 -10.83 47.55
N LEU A 109 2.96 -10.65 47.80
CA LEU A 109 3.53 -10.68 49.14
C LEU A 109 3.00 -9.43 49.84
N LEU A 110 1.75 -9.51 50.30
CA LEU A 110 1.29 -8.71 51.43
C LEU A 110 2.18 -9.14 52.59
N SER A 111 3.31 -8.45 52.71
CA SER A 111 4.15 -8.42 53.87
C SER A 111 3.32 -7.80 54.99
N ASP A 112 2.56 -8.65 55.69
CA ASP A 112 1.93 -8.29 56.96
C ASP A 112 3.06 -7.93 57.95
N TYR A 113 3.20 -6.62 58.15
CA TYR A 113 4.04 -5.98 59.17
C TYR A 113 3.46 -6.19 60.57
#